data_AF-A0A1F6RPN6-F1
#
_entry.id   AF-A0A1F6RPN6-F1
#
_cell.length_a   1.000
_cell.length_b   1.000
_cell.length_c   1.000
_cell.angle_alpha   90.00
_cell.angle_beta   90.00
_cell.angle_gamma   90.00
#
_symmetry.space_group_name_H-M   'P 1'
#
loop_
_entity.id
_entity.type
_entity.pdbx_description
1 polymer ?
#
loop_
_entity_poly.entity_id
_entity_poly.type
_entity_poly.pdbx_seq_one_letter_code
_entity_poly.pdbx_strand_id
1 'polypeptide(L)'
;MPKVLFVEDDPFIAEIYIKKFEASGFEVENVTTGKATLKEVAENKYDLILLDLVIPEMSGMEVLKEIQENPEYPKDLRIVIFSNLSSQEDREQCLALGASGFISKTEFSPSEVVTEVNRFLRQFSEQGKNEARLNGTAEAVPAAEVPGTKKKRILLIEDEAVFVEMFGKRLRDEGYEVVDKRDGNAGLEEACKGGYDMVISDIMMPGKTGHEMVVELRDTEAGKHIPIFLLSASVEEEHMQELSDAGIVNRVFQKTQITPSELVYAVNEYFEKEGK
;
A
#
# COMPACT_ATOMS: atom_id res chain seq x y z
N MET A 1 -18.27 -1.15 12.95
CA MET A 1 -18.24 -1.09 11.48
C MET A 1 -17.64 0.25 11.13
N PRO A 2 -16.56 0.35 10.34
CA PRO A 2 -15.99 1.65 10.02
C PRO A 2 -16.99 2.50 9.24
N LYS A 3 -17.14 3.77 9.63
CA LYS A 3 -18.06 4.71 9.00
C LYS A 3 -17.29 5.65 8.07
N VAL A 4 -17.63 5.65 6.79
CA VAL A 4 -17.00 6.46 5.74
C VAL A 4 -17.97 7.54 5.28
N LEU A 5 -17.50 8.79 5.26
CA LEU A 5 -18.19 9.85 4.53
C LEU A 5 -17.66 9.86 3.10
N PHE A 6 -18.53 9.56 2.14
CA PHE A 6 -18.23 9.62 0.72
C PHE A 6 -18.76 10.95 0.17
N VAL A 7 -17.90 11.71 -0.50
CA VAL A 7 -18.26 13.02 -1.06
C VAL A 7 -18.16 12.96 -2.58
N GLU A 8 -19.30 12.73 -3.21
CA GLU A 8 -19.44 12.48 -4.64
C GLU A 8 -20.80 13.03 -5.11
N ASP A 9 -20.77 13.90 -6.13
CA ASP A 9 -21.98 14.49 -6.69
C ASP A 9 -22.55 13.70 -7.87
N ASP A 10 -21.75 12.87 -8.55
CA ASP A 10 -22.25 11.97 -9.58
C ASP A 10 -22.99 10.78 -8.94
N PRO A 11 -24.32 10.67 -9.13
CA PRO A 11 -25.12 9.65 -8.46
C PRO A 11 -24.81 8.23 -8.93
N PHE A 12 -24.31 8.05 -10.16
CA PHE A 12 -23.95 6.74 -10.69
C PHE A 12 -22.62 6.27 -10.11
N ILE A 13 -21.63 7.16 -10.05
CA ILE A 13 -20.35 6.87 -9.38
C ILE A 13 -20.61 6.58 -7.91
N ALA A 14 -21.40 7.42 -7.23
CA ALA A 14 -21.77 7.23 -5.83
C ALA A 14 -22.40 5.86 -5.57
N GLU A 15 -23.38 5.45 -6.37
CA GLU A 15 -24.04 4.16 -6.20
C GLU A 15 -23.07 2.97 -6.32
N ILE A 16 -22.10 3.02 -7.25
CA ILE A 16 -21.10 1.96 -7.43
C ILE A 16 -20.24 1.82 -6.17
N TYR A 17 -19.68 2.94 -5.68
CA TYR A 17 -18.77 2.92 -4.55
C TYR A 17 -19.49 2.58 -3.25
N ILE A 18 -20.66 3.18 -2.98
CA ILE A 18 -21.48 2.87 -1.80
C ILE A 18 -21.75 1.37 -1.71
N LYS A 19 -22.29 0.76 -2.78
CA LYS A 19 -22.56 -0.69 -2.80
C LYS A 19 -21.30 -1.52 -2.53
N LYS A 20 -20.17 -1.11 -3.09
CA LYS A 20 -18.91 -1.84 -2.93
C LYS A 20 -18.36 -1.76 -1.51
N PHE A 21 -18.44 -0.58 -0.89
CA PHE A 21 -18.06 -0.36 0.50
C PHE A 21 -18.99 -1.08 1.46
N GLU A 22 -20.31 -0.97 1.29
CA GLU A 22 -21.31 -1.67 2.12
C GLU A 22 -21.13 -3.20 2.04
N ALA A 23 -20.94 -3.75 0.84
CA ALA A 23 -20.65 -5.17 0.65
C ALA A 23 -19.34 -5.62 1.34
N SER A 24 -18.44 -4.69 1.61
CA SER A 24 -17.17 -4.92 2.30
C SER A 24 -17.23 -4.61 3.80
N GLY A 25 -18.43 -4.36 4.34
CA GLY A 25 -18.65 -4.16 5.78
C GLY A 25 -18.35 -2.74 6.26
N PHE A 26 -18.58 -1.73 5.43
CA PHE A 26 -18.55 -0.32 5.82
C PHE A 26 -19.96 0.24 5.98
N GLU A 27 -20.10 1.21 6.89
CA GLU A 27 -21.24 2.13 6.88
C GLU A 27 -20.84 3.34 6.03
N VAL A 28 -21.64 3.69 5.02
CA VAL A 28 -21.31 4.79 4.09
C VAL A 28 -22.43 5.83 4.12
N GLU A 29 -22.06 7.09 4.37
CA GLU A 29 -22.92 8.24 4.15
C GLU A 29 -22.43 8.99 2.91
N ASN A 30 -23.32 9.42 2.01
CA ASN A 30 -22.94 10.18 0.83
C ASN A 30 -23.45 11.61 0.88
N VAL A 31 -22.58 12.58 0.62
CA VAL A 31 -22.92 14.00 0.45
C VAL A 31 -22.43 14.49 -0.90
N THR A 32 -23.18 15.42 -1.51
CA THR A 32 -22.98 15.81 -2.91
C THR A 32 -22.45 17.22 -3.11
N THR A 33 -22.19 17.98 -2.03
CA THR A 33 -21.66 19.35 -2.12
C THR A 33 -20.67 19.65 -1.01
N GLY A 34 -19.78 20.61 -1.24
CA GLY A 34 -18.80 21.01 -0.23
C GLY A 34 -19.44 21.56 1.04
N LYS A 35 -20.53 22.33 0.94
CA LYS A 35 -21.24 22.84 2.14
C LYS A 35 -21.92 21.73 2.94
N ALA A 36 -22.52 20.75 2.27
CA ALA A 36 -23.09 19.58 2.95
C ALA A 36 -21.98 18.80 3.67
N THR A 37 -20.80 18.65 3.04
CA THR A 37 -19.63 18.01 3.65
C THR A 37 -19.20 18.71 4.93
N LEU A 38 -19.00 20.03 4.90
CA LEU A 38 -18.61 20.79 6.10
C LEU A 38 -19.62 20.64 7.24
N LYS A 39 -20.92 20.72 6.93
CA LYS A 39 -21.98 20.50 7.91
C LYS A 39 -21.94 19.10 8.50
N GLU A 40 -21.82 18.09 7.65
CA GLU A 40 -21.82 16.68 8.04
C GLU A 40 -20.64 16.35 8.96
N VAL A 41 -19.47 16.91 8.64
CA VAL A 41 -18.24 16.74 9.43
C VAL A 41 -18.30 17.45 10.79
N ALA A 42 -19.04 18.55 10.91
CA ALA A 42 -19.25 19.25 12.17
C ALA A 42 -20.25 18.51 13.09
N GLU A 43 -21.28 17.88 12.51
CA GLU A 43 -22.38 17.26 13.26
C GLU A 43 -22.13 15.78 13.58
N ASN A 44 -21.37 15.07 12.74
CA ASN A 44 -21.20 13.62 12.82
C ASN A 44 -19.73 13.19 12.82
N LYS A 45 -19.49 11.93 13.24
CA LYS A 45 -18.14 11.34 13.29
C LYS A 45 -17.97 10.28 12.22
N TYR A 46 -16.82 10.32 11.58
CA TYR A 46 -16.41 9.38 10.54
C TYR A 46 -15.00 8.86 10.83
N ASP A 47 -14.77 7.60 10.48
CA ASP A 47 -13.44 7.00 10.57
C ASP A 47 -12.55 7.47 9.41
N LEU A 48 -13.14 7.80 8.27
CA LEU A 48 -12.46 8.32 7.08
C LEU A 48 -13.44 9.11 6.20
N ILE A 49 -12.95 10.16 5.56
CA ILE A 49 -13.65 10.96 4.55
C ILE A 49 -12.97 10.71 3.20
N LEU A 50 -13.73 10.25 2.21
CA LEU A 50 -13.32 10.19 0.81
C LEU A 50 -13.88 11.41 0.09
N LEU A 51 -13.00 12.33 -0.29
CA LEU A 51 -13.39 13.65 -0.77
C LEU A 51 -13.03 13.83 -2.25
N ASP A 52 -14.02 13.97 -3.13
CA ASP A 52 -13.74 14.44 -4.49
C ASP A 52 -13.38 15.93 -4.51
N LEU A 53 -12.40 16.29 -5.34
CA LEU A 53 -12.01 17.66 -5.62
C LEU A 53 -13.03 18.39 -6.47
N VAL A 54 -13.69 17.68 -7.39
CA VAL A 54 -14.65 18.25 -8.32
C VAL A 54 -16.05 18.00 -7.79
N ILE A 55 -16.53 18.91 -6.93
CA ILE A 55 -17.89 18.88 -6.40
C ILE A 55 -18.55 20.27 -6.52
N PRO A 56 -19.89 20.36 -6.60
CA PRO A 56 -20.61 21.62 -6.70
C PRO A 56 -20.41 22.56 -5.49
N GLU A 57 -20.66 23.84 -5.76
CA GLU A 57 -20.63 24.98 -4.83
C GLU A 57 -19.24 25.36 -4.28
N MET A 58 -18.45 24.38 -3.85
CA MET A 58 -17.15 24.55 -3.22
C MET A 58 -16.30 23.33 -3.53
N SER A 59 -15.11 23.52 -4.09
CA SER A 59 -14.23 22.40 -4.46
C SER A 59 -13.76 21.61 -3.24
N GLY A 60 -13.40 20.34 -3.43
CA GLY A 60 -12.85 19.52 -2.35
C GLY A 60 -11.56 20.09 -1.76
N MET A 61 -10.77 20.82 -2.56
CA MET A 61 -9.57 21.50 -2.04
C MET A 61 -9.93 22.65 -1.10
N GLU A 62 -10.98 23.41 -1.40
CA GLU A 62 -11.50 24.44 -0.50
C GLU A 62 -12.08 23.81 0.78
N VAL A 63 -12.83 22.70 0.67
CA VAL A 63 -13.35 21.95 1.83
C VAL A 63 -12.21 21.48 2.74
N LEU A 64 -11.17 20.88 2.16
CA LEU A 64 -9.99 20.43 2.90
C LEU A 64 -9.35 21.60 3.65
N LYS A 65 -9.16 22.73 2.98
CA LYS A 65 -8.57 23.93 3.58
C LYS A 65 -9.41 24.46 4.74
N GLU A 66 -10.74 24.56 4.57
CA GLU A 66 -11.65 25.04 5.62
C GLU A 66 -11.59 24.14 6.87
N ILE A 67 -11.60 22.81 6.69
CA ILE A 67 -11.49 21.85 7.81
C ILE A 67 -10.17 22.03 8.56
N GLN A 68 -9.07 22.27 7.83
CA GLN A 68 -7.74 22.36 8.41
C GLN A 68 -7.51 23.71 9.12
N GLU A 69 -8.00 24.81 8.58
CA GLU A 69 -7.83 26.17 9.14
C GLU A 69 -8.77 26.45 10.31
N ASN A 70 -10.00 25.91 10.30
CA ASN A 70 -11.02 26.25 11.29
C ASN A 70 -10.99 25.27 12.48
N PRO A 71 -10.90 25.75 13.75
CA PRO A 71 -10.84 24.89 14.93
C PRO A 71 -12.16 24.21 15.29
N GLU A 72 -13.28 24.57 14.65
CA GLU A 72 -14.59 23.93 14.86
C GLU A 72 -14.58 22.46 14.42
N TYR A 73 -13.74 22.09 13.45
CA TYR A 73 -13.67 20.74 12.92
C TYR A 73 -12.61 19.88 13.65
N PRO A 74 -12.87 18.57 13.82
CA PRO A 74 -11.91 17.67 14.47
C PRO A 74 -10.58 17.60 13.71
N LYS A 75 -9.47 17.78 14.43
CA LYS A 75 -8.11 17.82 13.85
C LYS A 75 -7.53 16.44 13.52
N ASP A 76 -8.15 15.39 14.04
CA ASP A 76 -7.80 13.98 13.78
C ASP A 76 -8.61 13.38 12.61
N LEU A 77 -9.39 14.19 11.89
CA LEU A 77 -10.13 13.76 10.71
C LEU A 77 -9.19 13.23 9.62
N ARG A 78 -9.54 12.06 9.11
CA ARG A 78 -8.79 11.40 8.04
C ARG A 78 -9.45 11.73 6.71
N ILE A 79 -8.86 12.64 5.95
CA ILE A 79 -9.40 13.07 4.65
C ILE A 79 -8.50 12.52 3.56
N VAL A 80 -9.04 11.57 2.78
CA VAL A 80 -8.37 11.02 1.61
C VAL A 80 -9.03 11.61 0.38
N ILE A 81 -8.22 12.24 -0.48
CA ILE A 81 -8.73 12.78 -1.74
C ILE A 81 -9.03 11.64 -2.69
N PHE A 82 -10.19 11.70 -3.33
CA PHE A 82 -10.67 10.70 -4.27
C PHE A 82 -11.17 11.37 -5.55
N SER A 83 -10.30 11.52 -6.55
CA SER A 83 -10.63 12.32 -7.75
C SER A 83 -10.08 11.73 -9.05
N ASN A 84 -10.67 12.13 -10.17
CA ASN A 84 -10.11 11.90 -11.51
C ASN A 84 -8.93 12.85 -11.80
N LEU A 85 -8.81 13.97 -11.06
CA LEU A 85 -7.71 14.92 -11.18
C LEU A 85 -6.50 14.41 -10.39
N SER A 86 -5.59 13.68 -11.03
CA SER A 86 -4.42 13.07 -10.38
C SER A 86 -3.09 13.68 -10.81
N SER A 87 -3.06 14.95 -11.21
CA SER A 87 -1.78 15.58 -11.54
C SER A 87 -0.85 15.57 -10.33
N GLN A 88 0.46 15.44 -10.56
CA GLN A 88 1.43 15.43 -9.48
C GLN A 88 1.34 16.70 -8.63
N GLU A 89 1.07 17.83 -9.25
CA GLU A 89 0.90 19.12 -8.59
C GLU A 89 -0.33 19.14 -7.66
N ASP A 90 -1.50 18.67 -8.14
CA ASP A 90 -2.72 18.61 -7.32
C ASP A 90 -2.53 17.69 -6.11
N ARG A 91 -1.86 16.55 -6.31
CA ARG A 91 -1.55 15.60 -5.24
C ARG A 91 -0.63 16.21 -4.18
N GLU A 92 0.45 16.86 -4.60
CA GLU A 92 1.39 17.53 -3.69
C GLU A 92 0.71 18.65 -2.90
N GLN A 93 -0.14 19.45 -3.55
CA GLN A 93 -0.91 20.52 -2.90
C GLN A 93 -1.88 19.97 -1.85
N CYS A 94 -2.66 18.93 -2.18
CA CYS A 94 -3.60 18.33 -1.24
C CYS A 94 -2.90 17.74 -0.01
N LEU A 95 -1.77 17.05 -0.20
CA LEU A 95 -0.98 16.50 0.90
C LEU A 95 -0.38 17.61 1.78
N ALA A 96 0.12 18.68 1.17
CA ALA A 96 0.65 19.84 1.90
C ALA A 96 -0.43 20.56 2.73
N LEU A 97 -1.68 20.56 2.27
CA LEU A 97 -2.83 21.11 2.99
C LEU A 97 -3.31 20.22 4.14
N GLY A 98 -2.81 18.99 4.27
CA GLY A 98 -3.16 18.07 5.37
C GLY A 98 -4.07 16.92 4.97
N ALA A 99 -4.22 16.62 3.67
CA ALA A 99 -4.85 15.37 3.26
C ALA A 99 -4.04 14.17 3.77
N SER A 100 -4.74 13.17 4.30
CA SER A 100 -4.17 11.91 4.77
C SER A 100 -3.69 11.01 3.63
N GLY A 101 -4.15 11.27 2.40
CA GLY A 101 -3.79 10.51 1.22
C GLY A 101 -4.53 10.96 -0.03
N PHE A 102 -4.21 10.29 -1.13
CA PHE A 102 -4.80 10.56 -2.44
C PHE A 102 -5.00 9.23 -3.19
N ILE A 103 -6.21 9.02 -3.72
CA ILE A 103 -6.61 7.88 -4.54
C ILE A 103 -7.16 8.44 -5.87
N SER A 104 -6.63 7.96 -6.99
CA SER A 104 -7.14 8.31 -8.32
C SER A 104 -8.31 7.41 -8.71
N LYS A 105 -9.42 8.00 -9.18
CA LYS A 105 -10.58 7.26 -9.68
C LYS A 105 -10.31 6.45 -10.94
N THR A 106 -9.28 6.84 -11.72
CA THR A 106 -8.94 6.20 -13.00
C THR A 106 -7.90 5.09 -12.87
N GLU A 107 -7.13 5.10 -11.78
CA GLU A 107 -6.05 4.14 -11.54
C GLU A 107 -6.52 2.88 -10.79
N PHE A 108 -7.65 2.96 -10.08
CA PHE A 108 -8.14 1.90 -9.23
C PHE A 108 -9.57 1.49 -9.60
N SER A 109 -9.82 0.19 -9.63
CA SER A 109 -11.19 -0.34 -9.65
C SER A 109 -11.88 -0.07 -8.30
N PRO A 110 -13.22 -0.11 -8.25
CA PRO A 110 -13.94 0.08 -6.99
C PRO A 110 -13.53 -0.86 -5.87
N SER A 111 -13.10 -2.09 -6.20
CA SER A 111 -12.64 -3.04 -5.20
C SER A 111 -11.28 -2.66 -4.62
N GLU A 112 -10.39 -2.10 -5.44
CA GLU A 112 -9.07 -1.65 -4.99
C GLU A 112 -9.16 -0.38 -4.15
N VAL A 113 -10.11 0.52 -4.46
CA VAL A 113 -10.38 1.69 -3.62
C VAL A 113 -10.79 1.29 -2.20
N VAL A 114 -11.61 0.24 -2.05
CA VAL A 114 -11.94 -0.32 -0.72
C VAL A 114 -10.69 -0.84 0.00
N THR A 115 -9.78 -1.49 -0.72
CA THR A 115 -8.50 -1.96 -0.16
C THR A 115 -7.65 -0.78 0.34
N GLU A 116 -7.54 0.28 -0.45
CA GLU A 116 -6.79 1.49 -0.07
C GLU A 116 -7.41 2.20 1.13
N VAL A 117 -8.73 2.30 1.22
CA VAL A 117 -9.41 2.84 2.42
C VAL A 117 -9.11 2.01 3.66
N ASN A 118 -9.14 0.68 3.55
CA ASN A 118 -8.73 -0.19 4.66
C ASN A 118 -7.26 0.04 5.06
N ARG A 119 -6.36 0.26 4.08
CA ARG A 119 -4.94 0.58 4.34
C ARG A 119 -4.81 1.87 5.14
N PHE A 120 -5.50 2.94 4.74
CA PHE A 120 -5.50 4.21 5.48
C PHE A 120 -6.02 4.01 6.90
N LEU A 121 -7.18 3.37 7.08
CA LEU A 121 -7.74 3.11 8.41
C LEU A 121 -6.78 2.34 9.35
N ARG A 122 -6.06 1.35 8.83
CA ARG A 122 -5.07 0.57 9.60
C ARG A 122 -3.87 1.42 10.01
N GLN A 123 -3.27 2.15 9.06
CA GLN A 123 -2.09 2.99 9.27
C GLN A 123 -2.30 3.98 10.43
N PHE A 124 -3.49 4.56 10.55
CA PHE A 124 -3.80 5.51 11.61
C PHE A 124 -4.21 4.86 12.94
N SER A 125 -4.76 3.64 12.92
CA SER A 125 -5.06 2.89 14.14
C SER A 125 -3.79 2.54 14.93
N GLU A 126 -2.65 2.39 14.25
CA GLU A 126 -1.35 2.13 14.84
C GLU A 126 -0.67 3.42 15.33
N GLN A 127 -0.83 4.53 14.61
CA GLN A 127 -0.36 5.85 15.06
C GLN A 127 -1.09 6.34 16.33
N GLY A 128 -2.42 6.20 16.40
CA GLY A 128 -3.19 6.57 17.59
C GLY A 128 -2.86 5.72 18.84
N LYS A 129 -2.49 4.45 18.65
CA LYS A 129 -2.01 3.59 19.75
C LYS A 129 -0.63 4.02 20.27
N ASN A 130 0.22 4.56 19.41
CA ASN A 130 1.54 5.07 19.80
C ASN A 130 1.44 6.42 20.53
N GLU A 131 0.54 7.32 20.11
CA GLU A 131 0.30 8.60 20.79
C GLU A 131 -0.41 8.44 22.15
N ALA A 132 -1.36 7.52 22.26
CA ALA A 132 -2.00 7.20 23.55
C ALA A 132 -1.02 6.60 24.57
N ARG A 133 0.04 5.91 24.12
CA ARG A 133 1.14 5.41 24.97
C ARG A 133 2.11 6.51 25.40
N LEU A 134 2.18 7.63 24.66
CA LEU A 134 3.07 8.75 24.95
C LEU A 134 2.46 9.77 25.93
N ASN A 135 1.12 9.91 25.96
CA ASN A 135 0.42 10.90 26.78
C ASN A 135 -0.15 10.36 28.12
N GLY A 136 -0.02 9.05 28.38
CA GLY A 136 -0.35 8.44 29.68
C GLY A 136 0.82 8.56 30.66
N THR A 137 0.57 9.13 31.84
CA THR A 137 1.53 9.40 32.91
C THR A 137 2.63 8.35 33.09
N ALA A 138 3.86 8.84 33.17
CA ALA A 138 5.07 8.09 33.43
C ALA A 138 4.96 7.21 34.69
N GLU A 139 4.74 5.91 34.48
CA GLU A 139 5.56 4.90 35.14
C GLU A 139 6.42 4.27 34.05
N ALA A 140 7.73 4.44 34.19
CA ALA A 140 8.71 3.81 33.33
C ALA A 140 8.59 2.29 33.53
N VAL A 141 7.78 1.65 32.69
CA VAL A 141 7.94 0.22 32.44
C VAL A 141 9.23 0.12 31.64
N PRO A 142 10.25 -0.64 32.10
CA PRO A 142 11.46 -0.84 31.31
C PRO A 142 11.03 -1.35 29.94
N ALA A 143 11.75 -0.92 28.90
CA ALA A 143 11.67 -1.52 27.58
C ALA A 143 11.94 -3.02 27.73
N ALA A 144 10.87 -3.79 27.92
CA ALA A 144 10.89 -5.21 27.68
C ALA A 144 10.90 -5.33 26.17
N GLU A 145 12.08 -5.56 25.60
CA GLU A 145 12.22 -6.25 24.34
C GLU A 145 11.17 -7.36 24.32
N VAL A 146 10.26 -7.33 23.35
CA VAL A 146 9.41 -8.48 23.07
C VAL A 146 10.35 -9.53 22.50
N PRO A 147 10.71 -10.59 23.25
CA PRO A 147 11.63 -11.59 22.73
C PRO A 147 10.84 -12.45 21.75
N GLY A 148 11.18 -12.41 20.45
CA GLY A 148 10.84 -13.52 19.56
C GLY A 148 10.34 -13.26 18.13
N THR A 149 10.09 -12.03 17.66
CA THR A 149 9.75 -11.83 16.23
C THR A 149 10.96 -11.29 15.48
N LYS A 150 11.79 -12.19 14.94
CA LYS A 150 12.91 -11.83 14.07
C LYS A 150 12.35 -11.06 12.87
N LYS A 151 12.89 -9.87 12.58
CA LYS A 151 12.53 -9.12 11.36
C LYS A 151 12.76 -10.02 10.15
N LYS A 152 11.74 -10.17 9.31
CA LYS A 152 11.80 -10.98 8.08
C LYS A 152 12.78 -10.33 7.10
N ARG A 153 13.66 -11.14 6.50
CA ARG A 153 14.72 -10.70 5.59
C ARG A 153 14.31 -10.96 4.14
N ILE A 154 14.36 -9.94 3.29
CA ILE A 154 14.01 -10.02 1.87
C ILE A 154 15.26 -9.73 1.03
N LEU A 155 15.55 -10.59 0.07
CA LEU A 155 16.55 -10.35 -0.94
C LEU A 155 15.86 -9.76 -2.19
N LEU A 156 16.17 -8.51 -2.53
CA LEU A 156 15.68 -7.83 -3.72
C LEU A 156 16.76 -7.84 -4.81
N ILE A 157 16.45 -8.34 -6.00
CA ILE A 157 17.40 -8.50 -7.10
C ILE A 157 16.88 -7.72 -8.30
N GLU A 158 17.51 -6.59 -8.61
CA GLU A 158 16.99 -5.60 -9.56
C GLU A 158 18.14 -4.69 -10.02
N ASP A 159 18.40 -4.64 -11.34
CA ASP A 159 19.53 -3.91 -11.91
C ASP A 159 19.26 -2.40 -12.03
N GLU A 160 17.99 -1.98 -12.12
CA GLU A 160 17.63 -0.57 -12.24
C GLU A 160 17.64 0.16 -10.89
N ALA A 161 18.44 1.23 -10.79
CA ALA A 161 18.60 2.04 -9.56
C ALA A 161 17.27 2.55 -9.00
N VAL A 162 16.40 3.04 -9.88
CA VAL A 162 15.11 3.64 -9.53
C VAL A 162 14.18 2.60 -8.90
N PHE A 163 14.11 1.40 -9.46
CA PHE A 163 13.22 0.35 -8.96
C PHE A 163 13.69 -0.25 -7.62
N VAL A 164 15.00 -0.41 -7.41
CA VAL A 164 15.52 -0.79 -6.08
C VAL A 164 15.19 0.26 -5.03
N GLU A 165 15.38 1.54 -5.35
CA GLU A 165 15.06 2.60 -4.38
C GLU A 165 13.55 2.58 -4.09
N MET A 166 12.72 2.54 -5.13
CA MET A 166 11.28 2.60 -5.01
C MET A 166 10.68 1.40 -4.25
N PHE A 167 10.96 0.17 -4.69
CA PHE A 167 10.44 -1.05 -4.05
C PHE A 167 11.17 -1.36 -2.73
N GLY A 168 12.49 -1.23 -2.72
CA GLY A 168 13.33 -1.53 -1.55
C GLY A 168 13.05 -0.58 -0.39
N LYS A 169 12.92 0.73 -0.64
CA LYS A 169 12.54 1.69 0.41
C LYS A 169 11.17 1.34 0.98
N ARG A 170 10.17 1.05 0.14
CA ARG A 170 8.81 0.76 0.59
C ARG A 170 8.75 -0.51 1.47
N LEU A 171 9.49 -1.56 1.11
CA LEU A 171 9.64 -2.77 1.94
C LEU A 171 10.33 -2.47 3.29
N ARG A 172 11.37 -1.63 3.31
CA ARG A 172 12.05 -1.23 4.55
C ARG A 172 11.15 -0.39 5.46
N ASP A 173 10.35 0.50 4.89
CA ASP A 173 9.37 1.31 5.64
C ASP A 173 8.32 0.43 6.35
N GLU A 174 7.99 -0.73 5.76
CA GLU A 174 7.11 -1.75 6.37
C GLU A 174 7.81 -2.60 7.45
N GLY A 175 9.10 -2.39 7.67
CA GLY A 175 9.86 -3.03 8.74
C GLY A 175 10.65 -4.28 8.33
N TYR A 176 10.65 -4.65 7.05
CA TYR A 176 11.49 -5.72 6.51
C TYR A 176 12.97 -5.33 6.49
N GLU A 177 13.84 -6.32 6.70
CA GLU A 177 15.27 -6.15 6.42
C GLU A 177 15.51 -6.49 4.95
N VAL A 178 15.85 -5.48 4.13
CA VAL A 178 16.01 -5.65 2.68
C VAL A 178 17.47 -5.53 2.28
N VAL A 179 17.99 -6.60 1.69
CA VAL A 179 19.31 -6.63 1.03
C VAL A 179 19.08 -6.59 -0.48
N ASP A 180 19.72 -5.64 -1.17
CA ASP A 180 19.62 -5.52 -2.63
C ASP A 180 20.86 -6.04 -3.37
N LYS A 181 20.63 -6.64 -4.54
CA LYS A 181 21.64 -7.03 -5.55
C LYS A 181 21.22 -6.52 -6.92
N ARG A 182 22.21 -6.25 -7.77
CA ARG A 182 22.04 -5.52 -9.04
C ARG A 182 22.19 -6.38 -10.29
N ASP A 183 22.38 -7.69 -10.13
CA ASP A 183 22.49 -8.64 -11.24
C ASP A 183 22.18 -10.06 -10.74
N GLY A 184 21.82 -10.95 -11.68
CA GLY A 184 21.43 -12.32 -11.36
C GLY A 184 22.55 -13.19 -10.78
N ASN A 185 23.83 -12.94 -11.09
CA ASN A 185 24.92 -13.73 -10.50
C ASN A 185 25.15 -13.37 -9.04
N ALA A 186 25.23 -12.06 -8.74
CA ALA A 186 25.35 -11.58 -7.37
C ALA A 186 24.10 -11.91 -6.53
N GLY A 187 22.93 -11.89 -7.18
CA GLY A 187 21.65 -12.33 -6.61
C GLY A 187 21.67 -13.80 -6.21
N LEU A 188 22.04 -14.70 -7.12
CA LEU A 188 22.15 -16.14 -6.86
C LEU A 188 23.17 -16.45 -5.76
N GLU A 189 24.36 -15.86 -5.84
CA GLU A 189 25.42 -16.05 -4.83
C GLU A 189 24.93 -15.66 -3.44
N GLU A 190 24.21 -14.54 -3.33
CA GLU A 190 23.67 -14.06 -2.06
C GLU A 190 22.53 -14.94 -1.55
N ALA A 191 21.61 -15.35 -2.42
CA ALA A 191 20.53 -16.26 -2.08
C ALA A 191 21.07 -17.60 -1.52
N CYS A 192 22.14 -18.12 -2.12
CA CYS A 192 22.81 -19.35 -1.68
C CYS A 192 23.45 -19.26 -0.29
N LYS A 193 23.78 -18.06 0.20
CA LYS A 193 24.25 -17.88 1.60
C LYS A 193 23.15 -18.17 2.62
N GLY A 194 21.88 -18.09 2.20
CA GLY A 194 20.71 -18.38 3.02
C GLY A 194 20.37 -17.28 4.02
N GLY A 195 19.39 -17.57 4.88
CA GLY A 195 18.91 -16.65 5.91
C GLY A 195 17.93 -15.59 5.42
N TYR A 196 17.43 -15.71 4.19
CA TYR A 196 16.35 -14.88 3.65
C TYR A 196 15.01 -15.60 3.80
N ASP A 197 13.97 -14.85 4.08
CA ASP A 197 12.59 -15.33 4.18
C ASP A 197 11.86 -15.22 2.84
N MET A 198 12.35 -14.42 1.88
CA MET A 198 11.81 -14.28 0.53
C MET A 198 12.86 -13.71 -0.44
N VAL A 199 12.76 -14.11 -1.71
CA VAL A 199 13.45 -13.46 -2.84
C VAL A 199 12.43 -12.73 -3.69
N ILE A 200 12.72 -11.50 -4.08
CA ILE A 200 11.99 -10.73 -5.08
C ILE A 200 12.99 -10.40 -6.18
N SER A 201 12.73 -10.80 -7.42
CA SER A 201 13.69 -10.62 -8.52
C SER A 201 13.01 -10.03 -9.76
N ASP A 202 13.69 -9.11 -10.42
CA ASP A 202 13.43 -8.83 -11.83
C ASP A 202 13.82 -10.08 -12.67
N ILE A 203 13.18 -10.24 -13.81
CA ILE A 203 13.51 -11.26 -14.81
C ILE A 203 14.57 -10.74 -15.76
N MET A 204 14.41 -9.50 -16.21
CA MET A 204 15.19 -8.95 -17.31
C MET A 204 16.40 -8.20 -16.78
N MET A 205 17.43 -8.96 -16.39
CA MET A 205 18.70 -8.42 -15.91
C MET A 205 19.85 -8.70 -16.90
N PRO A 206 20.86 -7.81 -16.99
CA PRO A 206 22.06 -8.07 -17.76
C PRO A 206 22.83 -9.32 -17.29
N GLY A 207 23.33 -10.09 -18.24
CA GLY A 207 24.13 -11.28 -17.95
C GLY A 207 23.24 -12.47 -17.61
N LYS A 208 23.12 -12.80 -16.32
CA LYS A 208 22.25 -13.89 -15.85
C LYS A 208 20.85 -13.32 -15.63
N THR A 209 19.88 -13.83 -16.37
CA THR A 209 18.47 -13.43 -16.24
C THR A 209 17.88 -13.95 -14.92
N GLY A 210 16.82 -13.32 -14.44
CA GLY A 210 16.08 -13.78 -13.27
C GLY A 210 15.46 -15.17 -13.48
N HIS A 211 15.07 -15.51 -14.71
CA HIS A 211 14.60 -16.86 -15.05
C HIS A 211 15.69 -17.91 -14.80
N GLU A 212 16.86 -17.74 -15.44
CA GLU A 212 18.00 -18.65 -15.26
C GLU A 212 18.42 -18.74 -13.78
N MET A 213 18.47 -17.59 -13.11
CA MET A 213 18.79 -17.51 -11.69
C MET A 213 17.80 -18.29 -10.82
N VAL A 214 16.49 -18.16 -11.04
CA VAL A 214 15.46 -18.87 -10.26
C VAL A 214 15.56 -20.37 -10.46
N VAL A 215 15.75 -20.83 -11.71
CA VAL A 215 15.93 -22.25 -12.02
C VAL A 215 17.16 -22.79 -11.28
N GLU A 216 18.30 -22.12 -11.39
CA GLU A 216 19.53 -22.50 -10.67
C GLU A 216 19.35 -22.46 -9.14
N LEU A 217 18.64 -21.45 -8.61
CA LEU A 217 18.39 -21.31 -7.18
C LEU A 217 17.57 -22.48 -6.65
N ARG A 218 16.55 -22.96 -7.39
CA ARG A 218 15.72 -24.10 -6.97
C ARG A 218 16.49 -25.42 -6.82
N ASP A 219 17.62 -25.56 -7.51
CA ASP A 219 18.51 -26.72 -7.36
C ASP A 219 19.38 -26.67 -6.08
N THR A 220 19.34 -25.56 -5.32
CA THR A 220 20.12 -25.38 -4.09
C THR A 220 19.28 -25.59 -2.82
N GLU A 221 19.92 -25.99 -1.71
CA GLU A 221 19.20 -26.16 -0.43
C GLU A 221 18.57 -24.85 0.09
N ALA A 222 19.22 -23.71 -0.15
CA ALA A 222 18.69 -22.40 0.23
C ALA A 222 17.45 -22.03 -0.60
N GLY A 223 17.43 -22.44 -1.86
CA GLY A 223 16.39 -22.08 -2.81
C GLY A 223 15.22 -23.04 -2.91
N LYS A 224 15.29 -24.29 -2.44
CA LYS A 224 14.19 -25.27 -2.57
C LYS A 224 12.83 -24.81 -2.02
N HIS A 225 12.84 -24.05 -0.93
CA HIS A 225 11.62 -23.68 -0.20
C HIS A 225 11.46 -22.18 0.00
N ILE A 226 12.46 -21.37 -0.39
CA ILE A 226 12.33 -19.92 -0.24
C ILE A 226 11.23 -19.40 -1.16
N PRO A 227 10.30 -18.58 -0.69
CA PRO A 227 9.31 -18.00 -1.57
C PRO A 227 9.98 -17.01 -2.53
N ILE A 228 9.55 -17.04 -3.79
CA ILE A 228 10.10 -16.22 -4.86
C ILE A 228 8.97 -15.45 -5.54
N PHE A 229 9.08 -14.12 -5.56
CA PHE A 229 8.25 -13.25 -6.39
C PHE A 229 9.06 -12.73 -7.57
N LEU A 230 8.44 -12.70 -8.75
CA LEU A 230 9.06 -12.15 -9.96
C LEU A 230 8.38 -10.84 -10.37
N LEU A 231 9.20 -9.87 -10.75
CA LEU A 231 8.77 -8.63 -11.41
C LEU A 231 9.15 -8.74 -12.90
N SER A 232 8.20 -8.53 -13.81
CA SER A 232 8.42 -8.52 -15.26
C SER A 232 7.98 -7.22 -15.89
N ALA A 233 8.71 -6.71 -16.89
CA ALA A 233 8.21 -5.63 -17.73
C ALA A 233 6.95 -6.05 -18.55
N SER A 234 6.80 -7.34 -18.85
CA SER A 234 5.66 -7.89 -19.61
C SER A 234 5.22 -9.27 -19.10
N VAL A 235 3.94 -9.41 -18.80
CA VAL A 235 3.34 -10.70 -18.42
C VAL A 235 3.21 -11.69 -19.59
N GLU A 236 3.43 -11.23 -20.83
CA GLU A 236 3.38 -12.07 -22.05
C GLU A 236 4.72 -12.78 -22.35
N GLU A 237 5.73 -12.65 -21.51
CA GLU A 237 6.95 -13.44 -21.62
C GLU A 237 6.59 -14.93 -21.45
N GLU A 238 6.71 -15.71 -22.54
CA GLU A 238 6.16 -17.08 -22.71
C GLU A 238 6.36 -18.03 -21.52
N HIS A 239 7.42 -17.82 -20.73
CA HIS A 239 7.83 -18.70 -19.65
C HIS A 239 7.25 -18.33 -18.28
N MET A 240 6.54 -17.21 -18.14
CA MET A 240 6.18 -16.65 -16.83
C MET A 240 5.00 -17.34 -16.16
N GLN A 241 3.97 -17.66 -16.93
CA GLN A 241 2.85 -18.46 -16.44
C GLN A 241 3.31 -19.88 -16.11
N GLU A 242 4.23 -20.44 -16.91
CA GLU A 242 4.78 -21.78 -16.70
C GLU A 242 5.55 -21.90 -15.38
N LEU A 243 6.38 -20.90 -15.03
CA LEU A 243 7.09 -20.89 -13.74
C LEU A 243 6.13 -20.84 -12.55
N SER A 244 5.06 -20.05 -12.66
CA SER A 244 4.04 -19.97 -11.62
C SER A 244 3.24 -21.27 -11.52
N ASP A 245 2.78 -21.82 -12.65
CA ASP A 245 1.96 -23.02 -12.72
C ASP A 245 2.76 -24.27 -12.27
N ALA A 246 4.06 -24.29 -12.54
CA ALA A 246 4.99 -25.31 -12.04
C ALA A 246 5.30 -25.16 -10.54
N GLY A 247 4.83 -24.10 -9.88
CA GLY A 247 5.12 -23.80 -8.48
C GLY A 247 6.58 -23.40 -8.23
N ILE A 248 7.32 -23.07 -9.28
CA ILE A 248 8.71 -22.62 -9.21
C ILE A 248 8.79 -21.22 -8.61
N VAL A 249 7.77 -20.39 -8.82
CA VAL A 249 7.61 -19.08 -8.16
C VAL A 249 6.22 -18.95 -7.56
N ASN A 250 6.09 -18.10 -6.56
CA ASN A 250 4.86 -17.95 -5.80
C ASN A 250 3.93 -16.91 -6.40
N ARG A 251 4.48 -15.82 -6.95
CA ARG A 251 3.72 -14.75 -7.63
C ARG A 251 4.58 -14.12 -8.71
N VAL A 252 3.90 -13.64 -9.74
CA VAL A 252 4.47 -12.86 -10.84
C VAL A 252 3.71 -11.54 -10.93
N PHE A 253 4.42 -10.44 -11.09
CA PHE A 253 3.84 -9.11 -11.24
C PHE A 253 4.37 -8.40 -12.47
N GLN A 254 3.51 -7.61 -13.11
CA GLN A 254 3.95 -6.70 -14.15
C GLN A 254 4.55 -5.44 -13.51
N LYS A 255 5.87 -5.29 -13.57
CA LYS A 255 6.69 -4.18 -13.05
C LYS A 255 6.17 -2.81 -13.46
N THR A 256 5.63 -2.69 -14.67
CA THR A 256 5.06 -1.44 -15.21
C THR A 256 3.66 -1.12 -14.69
N GLN A 257 2.96 -2.06 -14.07
CA GLN A 257 1.61 -1.89 -13.54
C GLN A 257 1.54 -2.01 -12.03
N ILE A 258 2.52 -2.65 -11.39
CA ILE A 258 2.58 -2.82 -9.95
C ILE A 258 3.20 -1.62 -9.25
N THR A 259 2.50 -1.14 -8.24
CA THR A 259 2.98 -0.11 -7.32
C THR A 259 3.79 -0.72 -6.17
N PRO A 260 4.67 0.06 -5.52
CA PRO A 260 5.43 -0.43 -4.36
C PRO A 260 4.56 -0.88 -3.19
N SER A 261 3.40 -0.26 -3.02
CA SER A 261 2.45 -0.62 -1.96
C SER A 261 1.77 -1.96 -2.24
N GLU A 262 1.41 -2.26 -3.49
CA GLU A 262 0.86 -3.55 -3.88
C GLU A 262 1.87 -4.68 -3.70
N LEU A 263 3.15 -4.42 -4.01
CA LEU A 263 4.21 -5.38 -3.74
C LEU A 263 4.31 -5.69 -2.23
N VAL A 264 4.33 -4.66 -1.38
CA VAL A 264 4.33 -4.84 0.08
C VAL A 264 3.09 -5.60 0.56
N TYR A 265 1.91 -5.26 0.05
CA TYR A 265 0.68 -5.97 0.40
C TYR A 265 0.79 -7.45 0.06
N ALA A 266 1.29 -7.79 -1.13
CA ALA A 266 1.47 -9.17 -1.55
C ALA A 266 2.47 -9.93 -0.67
N VAL A 267 3.54 -9.26 -0.22
CA VAL A 267 4.55 -9.82 0.70
C VAL A 267 3.92 -10.07 2.08
N ASN A 268 3.20 -9.09 2.64
CA ASN A 268 2.50 -9.22 3.92
C ASN A 268 1.49 -10.37 3.88
N GLU A 269 0.64 -10.39 2.84
CA GLU A 269 -0.37 -11.43 2.63
C GLU A 269 0.26 -12.83 2.57
N TYR A 270 1.41 -12.96 1.92
CA TYR A 270 2.12 -14.23 1.83
C TYR A 270 2.63 -14.70 3.20
N PHE A 271 3.31 -13.83 3.94
CA PHE A 271 3.82 -14.18 5.28
C PHE A 271 2.72 -14.44 6.30
N GLU A 272 1.57 -13.76 6.20
CA GLU A 272 0.41 -14.00 7.08
C GLU A 272 -0.27 -15.35 6.81
N LYS A 273 -0.28 -15.81 5.55
CA LYS A 273 -0.87 -17.12 5.17
C LYS A 273 0.02 -18.30 5.53
N GLU A 274 1.34 -18.17 5.34
CA GLU A 274 2.33 -19.22 5.69
C GLU A 274 2.61 -19.30 7.20
N GLY A 275 2.23 -18.28 7.97
CA GLY A 275 2.37 -18.27 9.44
C GLY A 275 1.27 -19.02 10.20
N LYS A 276 0.32 -19.67 9.50
CA LYS A 276 -0.76 -20.49 10.05
C LYS A 276 -0.53 -21.97 9.78
#